data_AF-A0A2G9P0G5-F1
#
_entry.id   AF-A0A2G9P0G5-F1
#
_cell.length_a   1.000
_cell.length_b   1.000
_cell.length_c   1.000
_cell.angle_alpha   90.00
_cell.angle_beta   90.00
_cell.angle_gamma   90.00
#
_symmetry.space_group_name_H-M   'P 1'
#
loop_
_entity.id
_entity.type
_entity.pdbx_description
1 polymer ?
#
loop_
_entity_poly.entity_id
_entity_poly.type
_entity_poly.pdbx_seq_one_letter_code
_entity_poly.pdbx_strand_id
1 'polypeptide(L)'
;MSLWNDLGLKDNPYDPKPLHITEKDRKLFIGRKENFAEFGTRVSSENGGIIIVEGGIGVGKTSFVNAFQYDCWKKKNILPTFESVQLEKDHNTVQFMLSVFSSMIHSLEKVDETGRLNRSSVHNDAKALIAKTIQSGWGGNISVLGSGVGGSRSKVISDPVAVVLPTIINLMDK
;
A
#
# COMPACT_ATOMS: atom_id res chain seq x y z
N MET A 1 0.34 -5.21 29.37
CA MET A 1 -0.94 -5.70 28.79
C MET A 1 -1.73 -4.49 28.33
N SER A 2 -2.44 -4.58 27.20
CA SER A 2 -3.29 -3.49 26.72
C SER A 2 -4.69 -3.61 27.34
N LEU A 3 -5.37 -2.47 27.54
CA LEU A 3 -6.76 -2.37 28.00
C LEU A 3 -7.72 -3.36 27.32
N TRP A 4 -7.49 -3.64 26.03
CA TRP A 4 -8.35 -4.51 25.23
C TRP A 4 -8.21 -5.99 25.59
N ASN A 5 -7.02 -6.42 26.00
CA ASN A 5 -6.79 -7.79 26.43
C ASN A 5 -7.57 -8.11 27.71
N ASP A 6 -7.69 -7.13 28.61
CA ASP A 6 -8.45 -7.26 29.86
C ASP A 6 -9.96 -7.40 29.60
N LEU A 7 -10.43 -6.91 28.44
CA LEU A 7 -11.80 -7.06 27.95
C LEU A 7 -12.01 -8.34 27.11
N GLY A 8 -11.00 -9.21 27.01
CA GLY A 8 -11.04 -10.44 26.21
C GLY A 8 -10.95 -10.21 24.69
N LEU A 9 -10.61 -8.99 24.26
CA LEU A 9 -10.39 -8.66 22.85
C LEU A 9 -8.93 -8.89 22.46
N LYS A 10 -8.71 -9.23 21.19
CA LYS A 10 -7.35 -9.44 20.65
C LYS A 10 -6.63 -8.15 20.28
N ASP A 11 -7.39 -7.08 20.01
CA ASP A 11 -6.86 -5.79 19.55
C ASP A 11 -7.90 -4.68 19.77
N ASN A 12 -7.51 -3.43 19.49
CA ASN A 12 -8.39 -2.27 19.52
C ASN A 12 -9.53 -2.40 18.50
N PRO A 13 -10.81 -2.52 18.93
CA PRO A 13 -11.94 -2.63 18.00
C PRO A 13 -12.27 -1.31 17.29
N TYR A 14 -11.67 -0.20 17.72
CA TYR A 14 -11.88 1.14 17.16
C TYR A 14 -10.68 1.62 16.34
N ASP A 15 -9.80 0.73 15.87
CA ASP A 15 -8.71 1.13 14.97
C ASP A 15 -9.31 1.61 13.62
N PRO A 16 -9.14 2.89 13.25
CA PRO A 16 -9.68 3.42 12.00
C PRO A 16 -8.84 3.00 10.79
N LYS A 17 -7.71 2.32 10.98
CA LYS A 17 -6.85 1.90 9.89
C LYS A 17 -7.57 0.95 8.94
N PRO A 18 -7.36 1.09 7.62
CA PRO A 18 -7.91 0.16 6.65
C PRO A 18 -7.29 -1.23 6.86
N LEU A 19 -8.09 -2.27 6.60
CA LEU A 19 -7.64 -3.65 6.63
C LEU A 19 -6.57 -3.88 5.56
N HIS A 20 -5.52 -4.63 5.90
CA HIS A 20 -4.44 -4.96 4.98
C HIS A 20 -4.73 -6.23 4.16
N ILE A 21 -3.89 -6.48 3.16
CA ILE A 21 -3.98 -7.66 2.28
C ILE A 21 -3.35 -8.87 3.00
N THR A 22 -3.99 -9.32 4.07
CA THR A 22 -3.52 -10.45 4.89
C THR A 22 -4.67 -11.38 5.28
N GLU A 23 -4.35 -12.63 5.63
CA GLU A 23 -5.38 -13.58 6.06
C GLU A 23 -6.07 -13.14 7.35
N LYS A 24 -5.31 -12.58 8.31
CA LYS A 24 -5.84 -12.10 9.59
C LYS A 24 -6.89 -11.03 9.34
N ASP A 25 -6.56 -10.04 8.52
CA ASP A 25 -7.44 -8.90 8.27
C ASP A 25 -8.62 -9.28 7.37
N ARG A 26 -8.42 -10.22 6.43
CA ARG A 26 -9.53 -10.74 5.64
C ARG A 26 -10.64 -11.35 6.49
N LYS A 27 -10.30 -11.99 7.62
CA LYS A 27 -11.27 -12.56 8.57
C LYS A 27 -12.05 -11.50 9.35
N LEU A 28 -11.52 -10.28 9.44
CA LEU A 28 -12.21 -9.13 10.06
C LEU A 28 -13.21 -8.48 9.09
N PHE A 29 -13.05 -8.68 7.78
CA PHE A 29 -13.95 -8.13 6.78
C PHE A 29 -15.24 -8.97 6.64
N ILE A 30 -16.37 -8.43 7.10
CA ILE A 30 -17.67 -9.09 7.10
C ILE A 30 -18.69 -8.40 6.18
N GLY A 31 -19.62 -9.17 5.61
CA GLY A 31 -20.71 -8.67 4.74
C GLY A 31 -20.30 -8.44 3.28
N ARG A 32 -21.15 -7.71 2.53
CA ARG A 32 -20.89 -7.23 1.14
C ARG A 32 -20.57 -8.30 0.10
N LYS A 33 -21.11 -9.52 0.26
CA LYS A 33 -20.89 -10.64 -0.68
C LYS A 33 -21.36 -10.31 -2.10
N GLU A 34 -22.51 -9.65 -2.22
CA GLU A 34 -23.07 -9.22 -3.51
C GLU A 34 -22.16 -8.21 -4.21
N ASN A 35 -21.71 -7.17 -3.49
CA ASN A 35 -20.77 -6.19 -4.01
C ASN A 35 -19.43 -6.82 -4.42
N PHE A 36 -18.97 -7.86 -3.71
CA PHE A 36 -17.76 -8.61 -4.09
C PHE A 36 -17.92 -9.31 -5.44
N ALA A 37 -19.09 -9.95 -5.66
CA ALA A 37 -19.38 -10.62 -6.91
C ALA A 37 -19.45 -9.61 -8.07
N GLU A 38 -20.19 -8.52 -7.88
CA GLU A 38 -20.30 -7.46 -8.89
C GLU A 38 -18.95 -6.81 -9.21
N PHE A 39 -18.17 -6.47 -8.16
CA PHE A 39 -16.84 -5.91 -8.33
C PHE A 39 -15.92 -6.88 -9.06
N GLY A 40 -15.97 -8.17 -8.72
CA GLY A 40 -15.22 -9.21 -9.42
C GLY A 40 -15.57 -9.31 -10.90
N THR A 41 -16.85 -9.29 -11.25
CA THR A 41 -17.30 -9.30 -12.65
C THR A 41 -16.76 -8.09 -13.42
N ARG A 42 -16.80 -6.89 -12.80
CA ARG A 42 -16.27 -5.67 -13.43
C ARG A 42 -14.75 -5.74 -13.61
N VAL A 43 -14.01 -6.17 -12.59
CA VAL A 43 -12.54 -6.32 -12.64
C VAL A 43 -12.11 -7.32 -13.70
N SER A 44 -12.85 -8.42 -13.86
CA SER A 44 -12.53 -9.48 -14.83
C SER A 44 -13.05 -9.21 -16.24
N SER A 45 -13.75 -8.10 -16.49
CA SER A 45 -14.28 -7.80 -17.82
C SER A 45 -13.15 -7.47 -18.81
N GLU A 46 -13.24 -8.02 -20.03
CA GLU A 46 -12.22 -7.88 -21.08
C GLU A 46 -12.02 -6.44 -21.54
N ASN A 47 -12.98 -5.55 -21.28
CA ASN A 47 -12.96 -4.16 -21.70
C ASN A 47 -12.06 -3.24 -20.85
N GLY A 48 -11.25 -3.79 -19.93
CA GLY A 48 -10.14 -3.08 -19.29
C GLY A 48 -10.51 -1.67 -18.81
N GLY A 49 -11.28 -1.57 -17.73
CA GLY A 49 -11.77 -0.29 -17.21
C GLY A 49 -11.06 0.17 -15.93
N ILE A 50 -11.03 1.49 -15.72
CA ILE A 50 -10.79 2.07 -14.39
C ILE A 50 -12.06 1.86 -13.56
N ILE A 51 -11.95 1.19 -12.43
CA ILE A 51 -13.07 0.98 -11.51
C ILE A 51 -12.94 1.92 -10.34
N ILE A 52 -13.97 2.74 -10.12
CA ILE A 52 -14.04 3.68 -9.00
C ILE A 52 -14.96 3.11 -7.93
N VAL A 53 -14.46 3.02 -6.70
CA VAL A 53 -15.24 2.59 -5.53
C VAL A 53 -15.62 3.80 -4.70
N GLU A 54 -16.89 4.18 -4.76
CA GLU A 54 -17.44 5.35 -4.08
C GLU A 54 -18.24 4.99 -2.82
N GLY A 55 -18.49 5.99 -1.96
CA GLY A 55 -19.29 5.83 -0.75
C GLY A 55 -18.86 6.77 0.37
N GLY A 56 -19.65 6.81 1.44
CA GLY A 56 -19.43 7.70 2.60
C GLY A 56 -18.07 7.53 3.30
N ILE A 57 -17.71 8.50 4.14
CA ILE A 57 -16.49 8.44 4.96
C ILE A 57 -16.63 7.29 5.97
N GLY A 58 -15.55 6.54 6.20
CA GLY A 58 -15.51 5.48 7.22
C GLY A 58 -16.24 4.18 6.85
N VAL A 59 -16.87 4.07 5.68
CA VAL A 59 -17.61 2.85 5.28
C VAL A 59 -16.71 1.67 4.85
N GLY A 60 -15.39 1.75 5.03
CA GLY A 60 -14.46 0.66 4.72
C GLY A 60 -14.22 0.41 3.22
N LYS A 61 -14.16 1.46 2.40
CA LYS A 61 -13.88 1.35 0.95
C LYS A 61 -12.50 0.75 0.67
N THR A 62 -11.47 1.28 1.32
CA THR A 62 -10.09 0.78 1.20
C THR A 62 -9.99 -0.66 1.70
N SER A 63 -10.62 -0.98 2.83
CA SER A 63 -10.70 -2.33 3.37
C SER A 63 -11.41 -3.31 2.42
N PHE A 64 -12.47 -2.86 1.74
CA PHE A 64 -13.19 -3.66 0.74
C PHE A 64 -12.28 -4.05 -0.43
N VAL A 65 -11.55 -3.07 -1.00
CA VAL A 65 -10.60 -3.33 -2.08
C VAL A 65 -9.47 -4.26 -1.61
N ASN A 66 -8.91 -4.04 -0.42
CA ASN A 66 -7.83 -4.88 0.11
C ASN A 66 -8.28 -6.33 0.39
N ALA A 67 -9.51 -6.51 0.90
CA ALA A 67 -10.09 -7.84 1.10
C ALA A 67 -10.33 -8.56 -0.23
N PHE A 68 -10.80 -7.84 -1.27
CA PHE A 68 -10.93 -8.39 -2.62
C PHE A 68 -9.57 -8.78 -3.21
N GLN A 69 -8.58 -7.89 -3.08
CA GLN A 69 -7.22 -8.17 -3.55
C GLN A 69 -6.64 -9.41 -2.89
N TYR A 70 -6.85 -9.59 -1.58
CA TYR A 70 -6.42 -10.80 -0.87
C TYR A 70 -7.07 -12.07 -1.44
N ASP A 71 -8.39 -12.05 -1.67
CA ASP A 71 -9.12 -13.21 -2.19
C ASP A 71 -8.63 -13.60 -3.60
N CYS A 72 -8.34 -12.62 -4.46
CA CYS A 72 -7.78 -12.85 -5.80
C CYS A 72 -6.31 -13.27 -5.77
N TRP A 73 -5.51 -12.67 -4.88
CA TRP A 73 -4.10 -13.02 -4.71
C TRP A 73 -3.93 -14.45 -4.21
N LYS A 74 -4.76 -14.88 -3.24
CA LYS A 74 -4.78 -16.26 -2.74
C LYS A 74 -5.07 -17.29 -3.84
N LYS A 75 -5.85 -16.90 -4.85
CA LYS A 75 -6.14 -17.71 -6.05
C LYS A 75 -5.10 -17.59 -7.16
N LYS A 76 -4.05 -16.79 -6.96
CA LYS A 76 -3.00 -16.47 -7.94
C LYS A 76 -3.51 -15.80 -9.23
N ASN A 77 -4.61 -15.06 -9.13
CA ASN A 77 -5.23 -14.40 -10.29
C ASN A 77 -4.73 -12.98 -10.54
N ILE A 78 -4.24 -12.30 -9.49
CA ILE A 78 -3.73 -10.92 -9.60
C ILE A 78 -2.49 -10.74 -8.73
N LEU A 79 -1.64 -9.78 -9.11
CA LEU A 79 -0.65 -9.22 -8.22
C LEU A 79 -1.31 -8.11 -7.38
N PRO A 80 -1.40 -8.25 -6.05
CA PRO A 80 -1.98 -7.22 -5.20
C PRO A 80 -1.06 -6.01 -5.07
N THR A 81 -1.64 -4.85 -4.80
CA THR A 81 -0.93 -3.61 -4.46
C THR A 81 -0.85 -3.46 -2.94
N PHE A 82 0.31 -3.74 -2.34
CA PHE A 82 0.44 -3.72 -0.88
C PHE A 82 0.54 -2.33 -0.28
N GLU A 83 0.82 -1.31 -1.09
CA GLU A 83 0.93 0.08 -0.69
C GLU A 83 0.06 0.97 -1.56
N SER A 84 -0.86 1.70 -0.93
CA SER A 84 -1.78 2.60 -1.62
C SER A 84 -1.03 3.80 -2.20
N VAL A 85 -1.24 4.07 -3.48
CA VAL A 85 -0.84 5.34 -4.10
C VAL A 85 -1.97 6.34 -3.90
N GLN A 86 -1.67 7.48 -3.26
CA GLN A 86 -2.62 8.55 -3.04
C GLN A 86 -2.45 9.64 -4.09
N LEU A 87 -3.56 10.18 -4.58
CA LEU A 87 -3.60 11.34 -5.46
C LEU A 87 -3.85 12.59 -4.62
N GLU A 88 -2.98 13.59 -4.77
CA GLU A 88 -3.12 14.91 -4.15
C GLU A 88 -3.23 15.98 -5.24
N LYS A 89 -3.75 17.16 -4.89
CA LYS A 89 -4.14 18.20 -5.86
C LYS A 89 -2.95 18.79 -6.64
N ASP A 90 -1.76 18.72 -6.06
CA ASP A 90 -0.51 19.28 -6.54
C ASP A 90 0.48 18.20 -7.02
N HIS A 91 0.02 16.95 -7.15
CA HIS A 91 0.87 15.88 -7.67
C HIS A 91 1.31 16.16 -9.11
N ASN A 92 2.62 16.21 -9.31
CA ASN A 92 3.20 16.15 -10.64
C ASN A 92 2.89 14.79 -11.27
N THR A 93 2.39 14.78 -12.52
CA THR A 93 2.04 13.54 -13.24
C THR A 93 3.19 12.54 -13.30
N VAL A 94 4.42 13.01 -13.48
CA VAL A 94 5.62 12.15 -13.49
C VAL A 94 5.84 11.52 -12.12
N GLN A 95 5.70 12.29 -11.04
CA GLN A 95 5.85 11.77 -9.67
C GLN A 95 4.77 10.73 -9.36
N PHE A 96 3.52 10.99 -9.73
CA PHE A 96 2.44 10.02 -9.58
C PHE A 96 2.73 8.71 -10.33
N MET A 97 3.16 8.79 -11.59
CA MET A 97 3.53 7.62 -12.38
C MET A 97 4.69 6.84 -11.74
N LEU A 98 5.69 7.53 -11.20
CA LEU A 98 6.79 6.89 -10.48
C LEU A 98 6.31 6.19 -9.20
N SER A 99 5.38 6.77 -8.45
CA SER A 99 4.77 6.12 -7.28
C SER A 99 4.00 4.86 -7.67
N VAL A 100 3.28 4.89 -8.79
CA VAL A 100 2.60 3.70 -9.35
C VAL A 100 3.61 2.61 -9.70
N PHE A 101 4.65 2.93 -10.47
CA PHE A 101 5.69 1.94 -10.83
C PHE A 101 6.44 1.41 -9.60
N SER A 102 6.73 2.28 -8.64
CA SER A 102 7.37 1.93 -7.38
C SER A 102 6.52 0.93 -6.59
N SER A 103 5.21 1.17 -6.47
CA SER A 103 4.29 0.25 -5.79
C SER A 103 4.17 -1.09 -6.52
N MET A 104 4.22 -1.09 -7.86
CA MET A 104 4.25 -2.32 -8.67
C MET A 104 5.52 -3.14 -8.40
N ILE A 105 6.70 -2.51 -8.43
CA ILE A 105 7.98 -3.20 -8.15
C ILE A 105 8.00 -3.73 -6.73
N HIS A 106 7.61 -2.92 -5.74
CA HIS A 106 7.52 -3.36 -4.35
C HIS A 106 6.61 -4.59 -4.20
N SER A 107 5.48 -4.59 -4.90
CA SER A 107 4.54 -5.71 -4.87
C SER A 107 5.11 -6.98 -5.50
N LEU A 108 5.89 -6.85 -6.57
CA LEU A 108 6.63 -7.96 -7.18
C LEU A 108 7.68 -8.53 -6.23
N GLU A 109 8.53 -7.68 -5.64
CA GLU A 109 9.58 -8.08 -4.69
C GLU A 109 8.99 -8.79 -3.46
N LYS A 110 7.85 -8.29 -2.95
CA LYS A 110 7.18 -8.87 -1.78
C LYS A 110 6.60 -10.26 -2.03
N VAL A 111 6.27 -10.58 -3.29
CA VAL A 111 5.75 -11.90 -3.68
C VAL A 111 6.85 -12.82 -4.19
N ASP A 112 8.01 -12.29 -4.59
CA ASP A 112 9.15 -13.09 -5.03
C ASP A 112 9.94 -13.68 -3.85
N GLU A 113 9.49 -14.85 -3.40
CA GLU A 113 10.19 -15.66 -2.39
C GLU A 113 11.50 -16.28 -2.92
N THR A 114 11.74 -16.23 -4.24
CA THR A 114 12.84 -16.96 -4.90
C THR A 114 14.07 -16.10 -5.22
N GLY A 115 13.95 -14.77 -5.08
CA GLY A 115 15.00 -13.81 -5.43
C GLY A 115 15.36 -13.79 -6.92
N ARG A 116 14.46 -14.28 -7.78
CA ARG A 116 14.64 -14.31 -9.23
C ARG A 116 14.62 -12.91 -9.82
N LEU A 117 13.85 -11.99 -9.23
CA LEU A 117 13.74 -10.61 -9.70
C LEU A 117 15.08 -9.89 -9.65
N ASN A 118 15.91 -10.13 -8.63
CA ASN A 118 17.23 -9.51 -8.50
C ASN A 118 18.20 -9.92 -9.62
N ARG A 119 17.91 -11.02 -10.33
CA ARG A 119 18.71 -11.48 -11.49
C ARG A 119 18.20 -10.92 -12.82
N SER A 120 17.05 -10.25 -12.83
CA SER A 120 16.47 -9.65 -14.03
C SER A 120 17.06 -8.27 -14.27
N SER A 121 17.67 -8.07 -15.45
CA SER A 121 18.17 -6.75 -15.86
C SER A 121 17.04 -5.72 -15.91
N VAL A 122 15.87 -6.10 -16.43
CA VAL A 122 14.70 -5.22 -16.53
C VAL A 122 14.22 -4.73 -15.16
N HIS A 123 14.24 -5.60 -14.15
CA HIS A 123 13.88 -5.23 -12.78
C HIS A 123 14.88 -4.21 -12.21
N ASN A 124 16.17 -4.48 -12.38
CA ASN A 124 17.24 -3.62 -11.90
C ASN A 124 17.25 -2.26 -12.62
N ASP A 125 16.98 -2.25 -13.93
CA ASP A 125 16.84 -1.03 -14.73
C ASP A 125 15.63 -0.20 -14.28
N ALA A 126 14.50 -0.84 -14.00
CA ALA A 126 13.30 -0.16 -13.49
C ALA A 126 13.56 0.48 -12.12
N LYS A 127 14.24 -0.22 -11.21
CA LYS A 127 14.68 0.34 -9.92
C LYS A 127 15.61 1.53 -10.10
N ALA A 128 16.61 1.39 -10.98
CA ALA A 128 17.57 2.46 -11.27
C ALA A 128 16.90 3.69 -11.88
N LEU A 129 15.91 3.51 -12.76
CA LEU A 129 15.15 4.61 -13.36
C LEU A 129 14.37 5.39 -12.29
N ILE A 130 13.66 4.69 -11.41
CA ILE A 130 12.91 5.31 -10.32
C ILE A 130 13.87 6.10 -9.43
N ALA A 131 14.96 5.47 -8.95
CA ALA A 131 15.96 6.09 -8.10
C ALA A 131 16.60 7.35 -8.72
N LYS A 132 17.01 7.27 -10.00
CA LYS A 132 17.62 8.40 -10.71
C LYS A 132 16.66 9.58 -10.89
N THR A 133 15.38 9.30 -11.17
CA THR A 133 14.39 10.37 -11.38
C THR A 133 14.05 11.09 -10.08
N ILE A 134 14.10 10.39 -8.95
CA ILE A 134 13.98 10.99 -7.62
C ILE A 134 15.19 11.87 -7.33
N GLN A 135 16.41 11.39 -7.60
CA GLN A 135 17.64 12.16 -7.36
C GLN A 135 17.76 13.40 -8.25
N SER A 136 17.35 13.32 -9.53
CA SER A 136 17.44 14.44 -10.46
C SER A 136 16.35 15.50 -10.27
N GLY A 137 15.20 15.13 -9.70
CA GLY A 137 14.11 16.05 -9.37
C GLY A 137 14.26 16.77 -8.03
N TRP A 138 15.18 16.34 -7.16
CA TRP A 138 15.26 16.76 -5.76
C TRP A 138 16.49 17.65 -5.50
N GLY A 139 16.49 18.84 -6.09
CA GLY A 139 17.34 19.94 -5.65
C GLY A 139 16.68 20.69 -4.49
N GLY A 140 16.99 20.33 -3.24
CA GLY A 140 16.68 21.14 -2.05
C GLY A 140 15.66 20.53 -1.08
N ASN A 141 16.09 20.37 0.17
CA ASN A 141 15.34 19.91 1.36
C ASN A 141 15.08 18.40 1.45
N ILE A 142 16.15 17.63 1.67
CA ILE A 142 16.07 16.32 2.33
C ILE A 142 16.23 16.56 3.83
N SER A 143 15.12 16.57 4.56
CA SER A 143 15.13 16.43 6.02
C SER A 143 15.34 14.96 6.36
N VAL A 144 16.58 14.61 6.72
CA VAL A 144 16.93 13.33 7.31
C VAL A 144 16.34 13.27 8.72
N LEU A 145 15.22 12.58 8.88
CA LEU A 145 14.57 12.38 10.17
C LEU A 145 14.75 10.92 10.59
N GLY A 146 15.86 10.66 11.27
CA GLY A 146 16.16 9.37 11.88
C GLY A 146 17.14 9.53 13.03
N SER A 147 16.63 9.59 14.26
CA SER A 147 17.27 9.15 15.52
C SER A 147 16.27 9.31 16.66
N GLY A 148 15.86 8.19 17.28
CA GLY A 148 14.85 8.17 18.33
C GLY A 148 15.34 8.63 19.69
N VAL A 149 14.52 9.42 20.40
CA VAL A 149 14.46 9.55 21.87
C VAL A 149 12.99 9.81 22.23
N GLY A 150 12.46 9.05 23.21
CA GLY A 150 11.07 9.11 23.63
C GLY A 150 10.65 10.44 24.24
N GLY A 151 9.38 10.80 23.99
CA GLY A 151 8.69 11.93 24.60
C GLY A 151 7.24 12.00 24.09
N SER A 152 6.30 11.47 24.87
CA SER A 152 4.87 11.53 24.56
C SER A 152 4.35 12.96 24.65
N ARG A 153 3.91 13.53 23.53
CA ARG A 153 2.91 14.60 23.47
C ARG A 153 2.06 14.41 22.22
N SER A 154 0.78 14.08 22.43
CA SER A 154 -0.25 14.11 21.41
C SER A 154 -0.32 15.49 20.78
N LYS A 155 0.12 15.58 19.54
CA LYS A 155 -0.25 16.63 18.61
C LYS A 155 -0.74 15.90 17.37
N VAL A 156 -2.01 16.09 17.03
CA VAL A 156 -2.56 15.65 15.73
C VAL A 156 -1.88 16.53 14.68
N ILE A 157 -0.68 16.12 14.31
CA ILE A 157 0.01 16.56 13.12
C ILE A 157 -0.30 15.46 12.13
N SER A 158 -0.95 15.83 11.03
CA SER A 158 -0.96 15.02 9.82
C SER A 158 0.48 14.94 9.34
N ASP A 159 1.26 14.03 9.92
CA ASP A 159 2.51 13.62 9.30
C ASP A 159 2.10 13.01 7.94
N PRO A 160 2.57 13.56 6.81
CA PRO A 160 2.39 12.87 5.54
C PRO A 160 3.03 11.51 5.75
N VAL A 161 2.27 10.44 5.51
CA VAL A 161 2.85 9.10 5.46
C VAL A 161 3.96 9.22 4.44
N ALA A 162 5.20 9.16 4.94
CA ALA A 162 6.38 9.30 4.12
C ALA A 162 6.15 8.44 2.90
N VAL A 163 6.21 9.07 1.73
CA VAL A 163 6.20 8.40 0.43
C VAL A 163 7.01 7.13 0.60
N VAL A 164 6.53 5.98 0.13
CA VAL A 164 7.15 4.63 0.17
C VAL A 164 8.68 4.57 -0.07
N LEU A 165 9.26 5.66 -0.58
CA LEU A 165 10.66 5.95 -0.87
C LEU A 165 11.71 5.57 0.21
N PRO A 166 11.58 5.85 1.52
CA PRO A 166 12.58 5.45 2.51
C PRO A 166 12.72 3.94 2.62
N THR A 167 11.63 3.18 2.42
CA THR A 167 11.66 1.72 2.49
C THR A 167 12.48 1.14 1.32
N ILE A 168 12.33 1.74 0.13
CA ILE A 168 13.05 1.33 -1.08
C ILE A 168 14.52 1.75 -1.00
N ILE A 169 14.82 2.96 -0.53
CA ILE A 169 16.21 3.43 -0.35
C ILE A 169 16.94 2.56 0.70
N ASN A 170 16.30 2.26 1.84
CA ASN A 170 16.89 1.39 2.87
C ASN A 170 17.04 -0.08 2.44
N LEU A 171 16.29 -0.54 1.44
CA LEU A 171 16.42 -1.88 0.84
C LEU A 171 17.46 -1.94 -0.28
N MET A 172 17.89 -0.79 -0.83
CA MET A 172 18.94 -0.72 -1.86
C MET A 172 20.36 -0.72 -1.27
N ASP A 173 20.52 -0.37 0.01
CA ASP A 173 21.81 -0.37 0.73
C ASP A 173 22.15 -1.73 1.39
N LYS A 174 21.46 -2.82 1.02
CA LYS A 174 21.77 -4.20 1.44
C LYS A 174 22.12 -5.12 0.29
#